data_AF-A0A956CN74-F1
#
_entry.id   AF-A0A956CN74-F1
#
_cell.length_a   1.000
_cell.length_b   1.000
_cell.length_c   1.000
_cell.angle_alpha   90.00
_cell.angle_beta   90.00
_cell.angle_gamma   90.00
#
_symmetry.space_group_name_H-M   'P 1'
#
loop_
_entity.id
_entity.type
_entity.pdbx_description
1 polymer ?
#
loop_
_entity_poly.entity_id
_entity_poly.type
_entity_poly.pdbx_seq_one_letter_code
_entity_poly.pdbx_strand_id
1 'polypeptide(L)'
;MRRLSVRCCLLALAFGLAGCGERSGDGFDGIGASPLDGGIPGTGFLDIDGTYRMACSGEWALAVDDDDAVNAALALGLCPFDPSDANAWGLVGARYTTPDGTGEPSSLAHGLLPGFGSSLTPRNGERLLALSSGTARRPIDPGYERPEGATLGTQGAPPEGFPVEFPSCDVKGEADGIAYDGAALEITLRPPPDAARVHVDVNFFTYEFPSFVCSRYNDFFVVLQSPSPDGAQMGNVAFDANGNPISVNNTFVQACKAQDAGGKHFSRPLGTTMLEGTGYENAAASGWLDVSSPVEPGSTFTLRFAVWDSGDMILDSTVLLDNLRFEPGPRQPPSLKPLL
;
A
#
# COMPACT_ATOMS: atom_id res chain seq x y z
N MET A 1 -73.87 36.86 13.61
CA MET A 1 -73.10 38.07 13.99
C MET A 1 -71.86 38.18 13.12
N ARG A 2 -71.43 39.42 12.87
CA ARG A 2 -70.43 39.92 11.90
C ARG A 2 -69.15 39.06 11.80
N ARG A 3 -68.71 38.75 10.56
CA ARG A 3 -67.56 39.31 9.78
C ARG A 3 -66.19 38.85 10.33
N LEU A 4 -65.20 38.41 9.56
CA LEU A 4 -64.51 38.98 8.38
C LEU A 4 -63.95 37.80 7.52
N SER A 5 -64.02 37.69 6.19
CA SER A 5 -63.77 38.64 5.07
C SER A 5 -62.29 39.06 5.04
N VAL A 6 -61.40 38.54 4.19
CA VAL A 6 -61.11 38.93 2.77
C VAL A 6 -59.64 38.43 2.57
N ARG A 7 -59.15 37.83 1.48
CA ARG A 7 -59.13 38.30 0.10
C ARG A 7 -58.78 37.16 -0.86
N CYS A 8 -59.58 37.11 -1.92
CA CYS A 8 -59.40 36.32 -3.12
C CYS A 8 -58.53 37.10 -4.14
N CYS A 9 -58.18 36.36 -5.19
CA CYS A 9 -57.73 36.74 -6.53
C CYS A 9 -56.21 36.76 -6.75
N LEU A 10 -55.63 35.86 -7.54
CA LEU A 10 -55.89 35.34 -8.92
C LEU A 10 -54.92 36.01 -9.91
N LEU A 11 -54.07 35.20 -10.54
CA LEU A 11 -53.84 35.02 -11.99
C LEU A 11 -52.54 34.21 -12.12
N ALA A 12 -52.53 32.91 -12.46
CA ALA A 12 -52.93 32.22 -13.69
C ALA A 12 -52.01 32.52 -14.89
N LEU A 13 -51.21 31.50 -15.28
CA LEU A 13 -50.75 31.14 -16.64
C LEU A 13 -49.83 29.91 -16.46
N ALA A 14 -50.23 28.65 -16.66
CA ALA A 14 -50.82 27.89 -17.77
C ALA A 14 -49.79 27.05 -18.54
N PHE A 15 -50.18 25.79 -18.81
CA PHE A 15 -49.59 24.74 -19.65
C PHE A 15 -48.35 23.99 -19.10
N GLY A 16 -48.30 22.65 -19.04
CA GLY A 16 -49.25 21.59 -19.40
C GLY A 16 -48.51 20.25 -19.57
N LEU A 17 -49.15 19.16 -19.13
CA LEU A 17 -48.99 17.73 -19.55
C LEU A 17 -47.60 17.08 -19.35
N ALA A 18 -47.39 15.80 -19.10
CA ALA A 18 -48.14 14.63 -18.63
C ALA A 18 -47.07 13.51 -18.58
N GLY A 19 -47.10 12.58 -17.63
CA GLY A 19 -46.24 11.39 -17.69
C GLY A 19 -46.04 10.69 -16.35
N CYS A 20 -46.95 9.77 -16.00
CA CYS A 20 -46.69 8.70 -15.04
C CYS A 20 -45.87 7.59 -15.72
N GLY A 21 -44.95 6.96 -14.98
CA GLY A 21 -44.26 5.73 -15.36
C GLY A 21 -43.58 5.11 -14.14
N GLU A 22 -43.77 3.81 -13.97
CA GLU A 22 -43.64 3.00 -12.75
C GLU A 22 -42.22 2.87 -12.17
N ARG A 23 -42.16 2.65 -10.85
CA ARG A 23 -40.94 2.33 -10.09
C ARG A 23 -40.98 0.84 -9.72
N SER A 24 -40.10 0.06 -10.30
CA SER A 24 -39.87 -1.36 -9.97
C SER A 24 -38.38 -1.65 -10.01
N GLY A 25 -37.87 -2.34 -8.98
CA GLY A 25 -36.63 -3.12 -9.06
C GLY A 25 -35.52 -2.65 -8.14
N ASP A 26 -35.30 -3.45 -7.10
CA ASP A 26 -34.13 -3.47 -6.22
C ASP A 26 -32.82 -3.63 -7.02
N GLY A 27 -31.74 -3.02 -6.54
CA GLY A 27 -30.39 -3.24 -7.04
C GLY A 27 -29.38 -2.51 -6.16
N PHE A 28 -28.53 -3.29 -5.50
CA PHE A 28 -27.43 -2.88 -4.62
C PHE A 28 -26.64 -1.69 -5.18
N ASP A 29 -26.51 -0.63 -4.37
CA ASP A 29 -25.54 0.45 -4.59
C ASP A 29 -24.12 -0.14 -4.47
N GLY A 30 -23.45 -0.23 -5.62
CA GLY A 30 -22.03 -0.50 -5.72
C GLY A 30 -21.23 0.71 -5.22
N ILE A 31 -20.22 0.41 -4.41
CA ILE A 31 -19.18 1.33 -3.95
C ILE A 31 -18.58 2.01 -5.19
N GLY A 32 -18.58 3.34 -5.19
CA GLY A 32 -18.16 4.16 -6.32
C GLY A 32 -16.68 3.99 -6.63
N ALA A 33 -16.36 3.20 -7.65
CA ALA A 33 -15.14 3.38 -8.41
C ALA A 33 -15.37 4.58 -9.35
N SER A 34 -14.71 5.70 -9.06
CA SER A 34 -14.67 6.83 -10.00
C SER A 34 -14.08 6.37 -11.33
N PRO A 35 -14.75 6.58 -12.47
CA PRO A 35 -14.18 6.31 -13.79
C PRO A 35 -12.94 7.20 -13.99
N LEU A 36 -11.83 6.58 -14.39
CA LEU A 36 -10.52 7.21 -14.60
C LEU A 36 -10.55 8.18 -15.79
N ASP A 37 -11.00 9.41 -15.57
CA ASP A 37 -10.87 10.50 -16.56
C ASP A 37 -9.49 11.16 -16.40
N GLY A 38 -8.50 10.69 -17.18
CA GLY A 38 -7.21 11.39 -17.35
C GLY A 38 -5.92 10.58 -17.18
N GLY A 39 -5.99 9.28 -16.90
CA GLY A 39 -4.79 8.44 -16.77
C GLY A 39 -3.93 8.44 -18.04
N ILE A 40 -2.61 8.63 -17.89
CA ILE A 40 -1.64 8.49 -18.98
C ILE A 40 -1.60 7.00 -19.38
N PRO A 41 -2.06 6.62 -20.59
CA PRO A 41 -2.07 5.21 -20.98
C PRO A 41 -0.64 4.69 -21.14
N GLY A 42 -0.37 3.54 -20.52
CA GLY A 42 0.91 2.86 -20.62
C GLY A 42 0.97 1.84 -21.76
N THR A 43 2.19 1.55 -22.24
CA THR A 43 2.43 0.39 -23.11
C THR A 43 3.17 -0.70 -22.35
N GLY A 44 2.56 -1.88 -22.27
CA GLY A 44 3.21 -3.07 -21.71
C GLY A 44 4.27 -3.65 -22.64
N PHE A 45 5.37 -4.16 -22.08
CA PHE A 45 6.44 -4.83 -22.82
C PHE A 45 7.04 -5.99 -22.01
N LEU A 46 7.66 -6.95 -22.69
CA LEU A 46 8.48 -8.00 -22.08
C LEU A 46 9.94 -7.49 -22.01
N ASP A 47 10.49 -7.42 -20.80
CA ASP A 47 11.84 -6.95 -20.53
C ASP A 47 12.89 -8.07 -20.76
N ILE A 48 14.16 -7.69 -20.80
CA ILE A 48 15.30 -8.58 -21.04
C ILE A 48 15.47 -9.64 -19.94
N ASP A 49 14.96 -9.38 -18.73
CA ASP A 49 14.93 -10.33 -17.61
C ASP A 49 13.76 -11.33 -17.72
N GLY A 50 12.93 -11.23 -18.76
CA GLY A 50 11.78 -12.08 -18.99
C GLY A 50 10.53 -11.69 -18.20
N THR A 51 10.51 -10.52 -17.55
CA THR A 51 9.33 -9.99 -16.85
C THR A 51 8.57 -8.99 -17.71
N TYR A 52 7.25 -8.93 -17.57
CA TYR A 52 6.42 -7.89 -18.15
C TYR A 52 6.41 -6.64 -17.29
N ARG A 53 6.62 -5.50 -17.92
CA ARG A 53 6.65 -4.16 -17.33
C ARG A 53 5.81 -3.20 -18.14
N MET A 54 5.43 -2.07 -17.55
CA MET A 54 4.77 -0.99 -18.26
C MET A 54 5.74 0.18 -18.44
N ALA A 55 5.73 0.77 -19.64
CA ALA A 55 6.34 2.06 -19.87
C ALA A 55 5.31 3.15 -19.57
N CYS A 56 5.40 3.73 -18.39
CA CYS A 56 4.58 4.86 -17.96
C CYS A 56 5.31 6.18 -18.26
N SER A 57 4.56 7.27 -18.43
CA SER A 57 5.15 8.61 -18.55
C SER A 57 4.53 9.55 -17.53
N GLY A 58 5.22 10.65 -17.20
CA GLY A 58 4.73 11.67 -16.27
C GLY A 58 5.18 11.51 -14.81
N GLU A 59 5.81 10.39 -14.45
CA GLU A 59 6.31 10.16 -13.07
C GLU A 59 7.26 11.26 -12.57
N TRP A 60 8.07 11.83 -13.48
CA TRP A 60 9.02 12.91 -13.18
C TRP A 60 8.38 14.16 -12.60
N ALA A 61 7.10 14.40 -12.89
CA ALA A 61 6.35 15.57 -12.47
C ALA A 61 5.55 15.36 -11.18
N LEU A 62 5.49 14.13 -10.66
CA LEU A 62 4.73 13.81 -9.46
C LEU A 62 5.33 14.50 -8.24
N ALA A 63 4.45 15.17 -7.47
CA ALA A 63 4.80 15.81 -6.22
C ALA A 63 4.98 14.76 -5.12
N VAL A 64 5.75 15.10 -4.08
CA VAL A 64 5.98 14.20 -2.94
C VAL A 64 4.69 13.97 -2.14
N ASP A 65 3.82 14.98 -2.07
CA ASP A 65 2.54 15.02 -1.38
C ASP A 65 1.35 14.83 -2.34
N ASP A 66 1.55 14.14 -3.45
CA ASP A 66 0.47 13.80 -4.39
C ASP A 66 -0.47 12.76 -3.78
N ASP A 67 -1.73 13.15 -3.54
CA ASP A 67 -2.78 12.33 -2.92
C ASP A 67 -3.56 11.46 -3.94
N ASP A 68 -3.19 11.46 -5.23
CA ASP A 68 -3.86 10.62 -6.24
C ASP A 68 -3.29 9.19 -6.22
N ALA A 69 -4.12 8.23 -5.82
CA ALA A 69 -3.75 6.81 -5.78
C ALA A 69 -3.36 6.23 -7.15
N VAL A 70 -3.81 6.80 -8.26
CA VAL A 70 -3.35 6.42 -9.60
C VAL A 70 -1.90 6.83 -9.80
N ASN A 71 -1.49 8.01 -9.31
CA ASN A 71 -0.10 8.45 -9.33
C ASN A 71 0.78 7.60 -8.40
N ALA A 72 0.21 7.10 -7.30
CA ALA A 72 0.86 6.10 -6.45
C ALA A 72 1.15 4.80 -7.21
N ALA A 73 0.19 4.33 -8.00
CA ALA A 73 0.40 3.17 -8.87
C ALA A 73 1.42 3.45 -9.97
N LEU A 74 1.46 4.68 -10.53
CA LEU A 74 2.52 5.09 -11.47
C LEU A 74 3.90 4.96 -10.82
N ALA A 75 4.08 5.40 -9.58
CA ALA A 75 5.34 5.24 -8.83
C ALA A 75 5.71 3.77 -8.52
N LEU A 76 4.80 2.80 -8.72
CA LEU A 76 5.12 1.36 -8.67
C LEU A 76 5.53 0.80 -10.03
N GLY A 77 5.47 1.60 -11.10
CA GLY A 77 5.65 1.15 -12.49
C GLY A 77 4.36 0.67 -13.17
N LEU A 78 3.19 1.06 -12.67
CA LEU A 78 1.89 0.70 -13.22
C LEU A 78 1.12 1.93 -13.71
N CYS A 79 0.65 1.89 -14.95
CA CYS A 79 -0.21 2.92 -15.51
C CYS A 79 -1.58 2.33 -15.86
N PRO A 80 -2.62 3.16 -15.93
CA PRO A 80 -3.88 2.79 -16.56
C PRO A 80 -3.64 2.24 -17.96
N PHE A 81 -4.44 1.25 -18.34
CA PHE A 81 -4.38 0.65 -19.67
C PHE A 81 -5.54 1.15 -20.53
N ASP A 82 -5.40 1.04 -21.86
CA ASP A 82 -6.50 1.37 -22.78
C ASP A 82 -7.59 0.29 -22.71
N PRO A 83 -8.78 0.57 -22.17
CA PRO A 83 -9.82 -0.43 -22.02
C PRO A 83 -10.42 -0.90 -23.35
N SER A 84 -10.13 -0.21 -24.47
CA SER A 84 -10.56 -0.62 -25.81
C SER A 84 -9.68 -1.73 -26.42
N ASP A 85 -8.47 -1.95 -25.89
CA ASP A 85 -7.63 -3.07 -26.28
C ASP A 85 -7.93 -4.30 -25.41
N ALA A 86 -8.47 -5.34 -26.05
CA ALA A 86 -8.83 -6.59 -25.38
C ALA A 86 -7.63 -7.29 -24.73
N ASN A 87 -6.40 -7.02 -25.19
CA ASN A 87 -5.15 -7.58 -24.67
C ASN A 87 -4.47 -6.66 -23.65
N ALA A 88 -5.04 -5.49 -23.39
CA ALA A 88 -4.47 -4.55 -22.45
C ALA A 88 -4.53 -5.09 -21.01
N TRP A 89 -3.47 -4.78 -20.29
CA TRP A 89 -3.21 -5.22 -18.92
C TRP A 89 -2.54 -4.06 -18.16
N GLY A 90 -2.57 -4.12 -16.84
CA GLY A 90 -2.07 -3.04 -15.99
C GLY A 90 -3.08 -2.62 -14.93
N LEU A 91 -3.08 -1.32 -14.62
CA LEU A 91 -3.92 -0.77 -13.57
C LEU A 91 -5.39 -0.67 -13.99
N VAL A 92 -6.27 -1.29 -13.21
CA VAL A 92 -7.73 -1.18 -13.35
C VAL A 92 -8.27 -0.06 -12.44
N GLY A 93 -7.72 0.07 -11.23
CA GLY A 93 -8.12 1.09 -10.27
C GLY A 93 -7.17 1.13 -9.08
N ALA A 94 -7.15 2.26 -8.39
CA ALA A 94 -6.32 2.48 -7.21
C ALA A 94 -7.07 3.36 -6.19
N ARG A 95 -6.84 3.14 -4.90
CA ARG A 95 -7.26 4.02 -3.82
C ARG A 95 -6.30 3.94 -2.63
N TYR A 96 -6.10 5.05 -1.95
CA TYR A 96 -5.56 5.03 -0.60
C TYR A 96 -6.65 4.54 0.36
N THR A 97 -6.26 3.84 1.43
CA THR A 97 -7.19 3.37 2.45
C THR A 97 -6.49 3.09 3.78
N THR A 98 -7.23 2.81 4.85
CA THR A 98 -6.70 2.26 6.12
C THR A 98 -6.33 0.78 5.98
N PRO A 99 -5.55 0.18 6.89
CA PRO A 99 -5.14 -1.23 6.78
C PRO A 99 -6.29 -2.23 6.58
N ASP A 100 -7.39 -2.08 7.32
CA ASP A 100 -8.61 -2.86 7.16
C ASP A 100 -9.39 -2.57 5.87
N GLY A 101 -9.07 -1.48 5.17
CA GLY A 101 -9.64 -1.10 3.88
C GLY A 101 -10.93 -0.30 3.95
N THR A 102 -11.31 0.18 5.15
CA THR A 102 -12.63 0.78 5.38
C THR A 102 -12.61 2.31 5.44
N GLY A 103 -11.45 2.92 5.67
CA GLY A 103 -11.28 4.37 5.79
C GLY A 103 -10.24 4.95 4.84
N GLU A 104 -9.91 6.22 5.06
CA GLU A 104 -8.89 6.99 4.35
C GLU A 104 -7.73 7.30 5.30
N PRO A 105 -6.45 7.12 4.89
CA PRO A 105 -5.31 7.42 5.73
C PRO A 105 -5.01 8.92 5.73
N SER A 106 -4.11 9.35 6.62
CA SER A 106 -3.55 10.70 6.56
C SER A 106 -2.79 10.93 5.24
N SER A 107 -2.84 12.15 4.70
CA SER A 107 -2.06 12.53 3.50
C SER A 107 -0.53 12.56 3.75
N LEU A 108 -0.12 12.60 5.02
CA LEU A 108 1.29 12.44 5.39
C LEU A 108 1.73 10.98 5.45
N ALA A 109 0.80 10.03 5.51
CA ALA A 109 1.09 8.60 5.65
C ALA A 109 1.57 7.94 4.35
N HIS A 110 1.56 8.69 3.23
CA HIS A 110 2.03 8.24 1.94
C HIS A 110 2.81 9.33 1.21
N GLY A 111 3.72 8.96 0.31
CA GLY A 111 4.45 9.93 -0.49
C GLY A 111 5.15 9.33 -1.71
N LEU A 112 5.30 10.13 -2.76
CA LEU A 112 5.93 9.73 -4.03
C LEU A 112 7.34 10.31 -4.10
N LEU A 113 8.32 9.53 -3.67
CA LEU A 113 9.66 10.04 -3.40
C LEU A 113 10.57 9.85 -4.61
N PRO A 114 11.44 10.81 -4.97
CA PRO A 114 12.45 10.62 -6.01
C PRO A 114 13.68 9.82 -5.51
N GLY A 115 13.63 9.32 -4.29
CA GLY A 115 14.69 8.61 -3.58
C GLY A 115 14.41 8.62 -2.07
N PHE A 116 15.17 7.88 -1.28
CA PHE A 116 15.05 7.87 0.18
C PHE A 116 16.44 7.81 0.84
N GLY A 117 16.76 8.81 1.66
CA GLY A 117 18.12 8.99 2.15
C GLY A 117 19.14 9.30 1.05
N SER A 118 20.40 8.98 1.33
CA SER A 118 21.54 9.29 0.45
C SER A 118 21.79 8.25 -0.64
N SER A 119 21.24 7.04 -0.50
CA SER A 119 21.63 5.89 -1.33
C SER A 119 20.49 5.12 -1.99
N LEU A 120 19.23 5.39 -1.66
CA LEU A 120 18.10 4.68 -2.27
C LEU A 120 17.48 5.54 -3.35
N THR A 121 17.53 5.05 -4.57
CA THR A 121 16.86 5.62 -5.74
C THR A 121 15.73 4.69 -6.19
N PRO A 122 14.76 5.19 -6.97
CA PRO A 122 13.78 4.35 -7.64
C PRO A 122 14.46 3.20 -8.40
N ARG A 123 13.84 2.02 -8.32
CA ARG A 123 14.25 0.76 -8.96
C ARG A 123 13.58 0.60 -10.31
N ASN A 124 12.43 1.24 -10.51
CA ASN A 124 11.79 1.43 -11.79
C ASN A 124 11.32 2.89 -11.89
N GLY A 125 11.32 3.47 -13.10
CA GLY A 125 10.81 4.82 -13.30
C GLY A 125 11.60 5.91 -12.55
N GLU A 126 10.89 6.93 -12.07
CA GLU A 126 11.46 8.14 -11.47
C GLU A 126 10.96 8.45 -10.05
N ARG A 127 10.06 7.62 -9.52
CA ARG A 127 9.49 7.74 -8.19
C ARG A 127 9.40 6.36 -7.54
N LEU A 128 9.45 6.36 -6.22
CA LEU A 128 9.12 5.22 -5.37
C LEU A 128 7.97 5.60 -4.46
N LEU A 129 7.07 4.66 -4.18
CA LEU A 129 5.99 4.87 -3.23
C LEU A 129 6.51 4.61 -1.82
N ALA A 130 6.31 5.55 -0.91
CA ALA A 130 6.46 5.35 0.52
C ALA A 130 5.09 5.28 1.18
N LEU A 131 4.89 4.30 2.07
CA LEU A 131 3.80 4.27 3.05
C LEU A 131 4.41 4.25 4.45
N SER A 132 3.81 4.93 5.42
CA SER A 132 4.38 5.08 6.76
C SER A 132 3.29 5.06 7.83
N SER A 133 3.61 4.51 9.01
CA SER A 133 2.87 4.79 10.25
C SER A 133 3.20 6.16 10.86
N GLY A 134 4.18 6.87 10.30
CA GLY A 134 4.45 8.27 10.57
C GLY A 134 4.38 9.09 9.29
N THR A 135 5.35 9.99 9.09
CA THR A 135 5.41 10.78 7.85
C THR A 135 6.20 10.04 6.77
N ALA A 136 5.56 9.72 5.64
CA ALA A 136 6.18 9.15 4.45
C ALA A 136 6.99 10.21 3.68
N ARG A 137 8.02 10.76 4.33
CA ARG A 137 8.80 11.92 3.88
C ARG A 137 10.28 11.69 4.16
N ARG A 138 11.15 12.28 3.34
CA ARG A 138 12.57 12.43 3.70
C ARG A 138 12.75 13.63 4.62
N PRO A 139 13.86 13.71 5.38
CA PRO A 139 14.19 14.88 6.21
C PRO A 139 14.15 16.24 5.51
N ILE A 140 14.30 16.25 4.18
CA ILE A 140 14.29 17.47 3.35
C ILE A 140 12.91 17.80 2.77
N ASP A 141 11.94 16.89 2.87
CA ASP A 141 10.63 17.07 2.26
C ASP A 141 9.68 17.84 3.19
N PRO A 142 8.75 18.65 2.63
CA PRO A 142 7.71 19.30 3.43
C PRO A 142 6.85 18.29 4.19
N GLY A 143 6.53 18.62 5.44
CA GLY A 143 5.73 17.75 6.31
C GLY A 143 6.50 16.58 6.91
N TYR A 144 7.83 16.55 6.81
CA TYR A 144 8.65 15.58 7.52
C TYR A 144 8.60 15.78 9.04
N GLU A 145 8.36 14.68 9.74
CA GLU A 145 8.61 14.52 11.16
C GLU A 145 9.54 13.33 11.38
N ARG A 146 10.28 13.33 12.49
CA ARG A 146 11.23 12.24 12.77
C ARG A 146 10.42 10.97 13.09
N PRO A 147 10.81 9.78 12.57
CA PRO A 147 10.15 8.51 12.91
C PRO A 147 10.16 8.17 14.41
N GLU A 148 11.01 8.85 15.18
CA GLU A 148 11.03 8.83 16.63
C GLU A 148 10.04 9.90 17.15
N GLY A 149 8.76 9.54 17.22
CA GLY A 149 7.71 10.32 17.87
C GLY A 149 6.82 11.16 16.96
N ALA A 150 6.83 10.95 15.64
CA ALA A 150 5.76 11.50 14.81
C ALA A 150 4.45 10.77 15.13
N THR A 151 3.33 11.48 15.03
CA THR A 151 2.01 10.85 15.13
C THR A 151 1.05 11.56 14.20
N LEU A 152 0.26 10.79 13.48
CA LEU A 152 -0.76 11.31 12.58
C LEU A 152 -2.12 11.43 13.28
N GLY A 153 -2.25 10.88 14.49
CA GLY A 153 -3.44 10.96 15.34
C GLY A 153 -4.62 10.13 14.85
N THR A 154 -4.37 9.09 14.06
CA THR A 154 -5.38 8.20 13.48
C THR A 154 -5.32 6.80 14.06
N GLN A 155 -6.48 6.14 14.14
CA GLN A 155 -6.62 4.78 14.67
C GLN A 155 -7.66 4.03 13.86
N GLY A 156 -7.46 2.73 13.66
CA GLY A 156 -8.38 1.86 12.96
C GLY A 156 -8.22 0.40 13.35
N ALA A 157 -8.88 -0.47 12.61
CA ALA A 157 -8.67 -1.90 12.73
C ALA A 157 -7.48 -2.33 11.85
N PRO A 158 -6.68 -3.33 12.29
CA PRO A 158 -5.76 -4.02 11.40
C PRO A 158 -6.55 -4.89 10.40
N PRO A 159 -5.89 -5.45 9.37
CA PRO A 159 -6.52 -6.40 8.47
C PRO A 159 -7.11 -7.61 9.20
N GLU A 160 -8.11 -8.27 8.61
CA GLU A 160 -8.71 -9.48 9.17
C GLU A 160 -7.64 -10.54 9.46
N GLY A 161 -7.64 -11.08 10.69
CA GLY A 161 -6.66 -12.07 11.12
C GLY A 161 -5.40 -11.50 11.78
N PHE A 162 -5.26 -10.17 11.86
CA PHE A 162 -4.18 -9.49 12.58
C PHE A 162 -4.66 -8.91 13.92
N PRO A 163 -3.77 -8.72 14.91
CA PRO A 163 -2.35 -9.08 14.91
C PRO A 163 -2.12 -10.60 14.93
N VAL A 164 -0.98 -11.04 14.42
CA VAL A 164 -0.54 -12.45 14.49
C VAL A 164 0.60 -12.60 15.50
N GLU A 165 0.67 -13.75 16.19
CA GLU A 165 1.85 -14.09 17.00
C GLU A 165 3.07 -14.25 16.07
N PHE A 166 4.27 -13.89 16.56
CA PHE A 166 5.52 -14.10 15.83
C PHE A 166 6.13 -15.45 16.19
N PRO A 167 6.14 -16.47 15.31
CA PRO A 167 6.68 -17.79 15.64
C PRO A 167 8.17 -17.76 16.02
N SER A 168 8.90 -16.72 15.61
CA SER A 168 10.33 -16.55 15.91
C SER A 168 10.65 -15.88 17.25
N CYS A 169 9.64 -15.61 18.09
CA CYS A 169 9.79 -14.94 19.38
C CYS A 169 9.07 -15.72 20.49
N ASP A 170 9.72 -15.88 21.64
CA ASP A 170 9.12 -16.51 22.84
C ASP A 170 8.14 -15.57 23.58
N VAL A 171 8.08 -14.30 23.16
CA VAL A 171 7.32 -13.26 23.85
C VAL A 171 5.87 -13.31 23.38
N LYS A 172 5.01 -13.81 24.27
CA LYS A 172 3.56 -13.82 24.13
C LYS A 172 2.99 -12.52 24.68
N GLY A 173 2.84 -11.53 23.81
CA GLY A 173 2.07 -10.32 24.10
C GLY A 173 1.18 -10.04 22.90
N GLU A 174 -0.14 -10.17 23.07
CA GLU A 174 -1.09 -9.75 22.06
C GLU A 174 -0.93 -8.23 21.89
N ALA A 175 -0.63 -7.78 20.67
CA ALA A 175 -0.88 -6.40 20.31
C ALA A 175 -2.36 -6.08 20.62
N ASP A 176 -2.65 -4.83 20.97
CA ASP A 176 -3.96 -4.39 21.45
C ASP A 176 -5.09 -4.49 20.41
N GLY A 177 -4.79 -4.95 19.20
CA GLY A 177 -5.73 -5.12 18.11
C GLY A 177 -6.06 -3.80 17.41
N ILE A 178 -5.26 -2.76 17.62
CA ILE A 178 -5.45 -1.44 17.02
C ILE A 178 -4.34 -1.21 15.98
N ALA A 179 -4.73 -0.66 14.84
CA ALA A 179 -3.82 -0.13 13.84
C ALA A 179 -3.70 1.37 14.05
N TYR A 180 -2.57 1.80 14.60
CA TYR A 180 -2.26 3.21 14.81
C TYR A 180 -1.58 3.79 13.58
N ASP A 181 -2.00 4.99 13.22
CA ASP A 181 -1.44 5.76 12.11
C ASP A 181 -1.31 4.99 10.79
N GLY A 182 -2.20 4.02 10.61
CA GLY A 182 -2.12 3.03 9.55
C GLY A 182 -2.46 3.60 8.17
N ALA A 183 -1.68 3.17 7.17
CA ALA A 183 -1.86 3.55 5.78
C ALA A 183 -1.82 2.33 4.86
N ALA A 184 -2.60 2.39 3.79
CA ALA A 184 -2.58 1.41 2.74
C ALA A 184 -2.80 2.01 1.36
N LEU A 185 -2.19 1.39 0.35
CA LEU A 185 -2.57 1.54 -1.05
C LEU A 185 -3.23 0.25 -1.52
N GLU A 186 -4.45 0.34 -2.03
CA GLU A 186 -5.17 -0.76 -2.66
C GLU A 186 -5.21 -0.55 -4.18
N ILE A 187 -4.69 -1.50 -4.93
CA ILE A 187 -4.69 -1.49 -6.40
C ILE A 187 -5.40 -2.72 -6.95
N THR A 188 -6.26 -2.50 -7.95
CA THR A 188 -6.85 -3.57 -8.76
C THR A 188 -6.09 -3.66 -10.07
N LEU A 189 -5.68 -4.87 -10.42
CA LEU A 189 -4.80 -5.15 -11.56
C LEU A 189 -5.39 -6.19 -12.48
N ARG A 190 -5.06 -6.06 -13.76
CA ARG A 190 -5.24 -7.11 -14.77
C ARG A 190 -3.86 -7.60 -15.22
N PRO A 191 -3.48 -8.87 -15.02
CA PRO A 191 -2.21 -9.41 -15.48
C PRO A 191 -2.10 -9.45 -17.02
N PRO A 192 -0.88 -9.39 -17.58
CA PRO A 192 -0.64 -9.72 -18.98
C PRO A 192 -1.14 -11.12 -19.35
N PRO A 193 -1.38 -11.40 -20.65
CA PRO A 193 -1.54 -12.77 -21.13
C PRO A 193 -0.33 -13.60 -20.70
N ASP A 194 -0.56 -14.84 -20.23
CA ASP A 194 0.45 -15.79 -19.74
C ASP A 194 1.23 -15.46 -18.45
N ALA A 195 0.99 -14.30 -17.84
CA ALA A 195 1.54 -13.96 -16.53
C ALA A 195 1.05 -14.93 -15.44
N ALA A 196 1.99 -15.58 -14.77
CA ALA A 196 1.71 -16.54 -13.71
C ALA A 196 2.04 -16.00 -12.31
N ARG A 197 2.85 -14.93 -12.24
CA ARG A 197 3.22 -14.28 -10.97
C ARG A 197 3.22 -12.76 -11.11
N VAL A 198 2.93 -12.09 -10.01
CA VAL A 198 3.23 -10.67 -9.79
C VAL A 198 4.40 -10.57 -8.81
N HIS A 199 5.25 -9.58 -9.02
CA HIS A 199 6.39 -9.25 -8.19
C HIS A 199 6.32 -7.78 -7.80
N VAL A 200 6.73 -7.44 -6.58
CA VAL A 200 6.93 -6.06 -6.12
C VAL A 200 8.14 -6.01 -5.20
N ASP A 201 8.95 -4.97 -5.37
CA ASP A 201 10.13 -4.77 -4.54
C ASP A 201 9.74 -3.94 -3.33
N VAL A 202 10.09 -4.41 -2.14
CA VAL A 202 9.75 -3.77 -0.86
C VAL A 202 10.98 -3.56 0.00
N ASN A 203 11.04 -2.45 0.73
CA ASN A 203 12.10 -2.18 1.69
C ASN A 203 11.52 -1.53 2.94
N PHE A 204 11.53 -2.26 4.03
CA PHE A 204 10.87 -1.89 5.28
C PHE A 204 11.88 -1.31 6.27
N PHE A 205 11.56 -0.14 6.81
CA PHE A 205 12.31 0.61 7.81
C PHE A 205 11.50 0.65 9.09
N THR A 206 12.13 0.48 10.24
CA THR A 206 11.41 0.46 11.51
C THR A 206 12.24 1.05 12.63
N TYR A 207 11.65 1.97 13.40
CA TYR A 207 12.30 2.58 14.57
C TYR A 207 12.18 1.74 15.85
N GLU A 208 11.38 0.68 15.83
CA GLU A 208 11.30 -0.34 16.87
C GLU A 208 12.66 -1.00 17.16
N PHE A 209 13.54 -1.08 16.15
CA PHE A 209 14.86 -1.63 16.33
C PHE A 209 15.82 -0.65 17.03
N PRO A 210 16.61 -1.09 18.03
CA PRO A 210 16.70 -2.46 18.55
C PRO A 210 15.83 -2.78 19.75
N SER A 211 15.22 -1.77 20.36
CA SER A 211 14.66 -1.84 21.70
C SER A 211 13.46 -2.79 21.80
N PHE A 212 12.73 -2.97 20.72
CA PHE A 212 11.44 -3.64 20.70
C PHE A 212 11.42 -4.93 19.88
N VAL A 213 12.60 -5.44 19.49
CA VAL A 213 12.73 -6.80 18.94
C VAL A 213 12.12 -7.81 19.93
N CYS A 214 11.21 -8.63 19.42
CA CYS A 214 10.39 -9.58 20.15
C CYS A 214 9.60 -8.92 21.30
N SER A 215 9.10 -7.70 21.12
CA SER A 215 8.18 -7.07 22.06
C SER A 215 6.72 -7.19 21.58
N ARG A 216 5.78 -6.49 22.22
CA ARG A 216 4.38 -6.39 21.75
C ARG A 216 4.09 -5.14 20.90
N TYR A 217 5.08 -4.27 20.72
CA TYR A 217 4.93 -2.95 20.10
C TYR A 217 5.27 -2.93 18.61
N ASN A 218 5.31 -4.11 17.97
CA ASN A 218 5.89 -4.21 16.63
C ASN A 218 4.93 -3.71 15.57
N ASP A 219 5.42 -2.78 14.77
CA ASP A 219 4.80 -2.41 13.51
C ASP A 219 4.78 -3.57 12.52
N PHE A 220 3.74 -3.56 11.69
CA PHE A 220 3.54 -4.56 10.65
C PHE A 220 3.51 -3.91 9.28
N PHE A 221 4.06 -4.63 8.31
CA PHE A 221 3.79 -4.43 6.90
C PHE A 221 3.29 -5.73 6.28
N VAL A 222 2.21 -5.65 5.50
CA VAL A 222 1.60 -6.80 4.82
C VAL A 222 1.25 -6.45 3.39
N VAL A 223 1.19 -7.48 2.55
CA VAL A 223 0.68 -7.41 1.18
C VAL A 223 -0.49 -8.37 1.07
N LEU A 224 -1.71 -7.86 1.10
CA LEU A 224 -2.91 -8.68 1.03
C LEU A 224 -3.32 -8.87 -0.42
N GLN A 225 -3.53 -10.11 -0.85
CA GLN A 225 -4.03 -10.42 -2.18
C GLN A 225 -5.49 -10.89 -2.13
N SER A 226 -6.33 -10.34 -3.01
CA SER A 226 -7.72 -10.78 -3.19
C SER A 226 -8.03 -11.07 -4.67
N PRO A 227 -8.54 -12.27 -5.01
CA PRO A 227 -8.74 -13.43 -4.15
C PRO A 227 -7.44 -13.95 -3.53
N SER A 228 -7.52 -14.45 -2.29
CA SER A 228 -6.35 -14.99 -1.58
C SER A 228 -5.81 -16.22 -2.32
N PRO A 229 -4.53 -16.24 -2.71
CA PRO A 229 -3.93 -17.41 -3.36
C PRO A 229 -3.63 -18.53 -2.35
N ASP A 230 -3.52 -19.76 -2.86
CA ASP A 230 -3.06 -20.90 -2.08
C ASP A 230 -1.65 -20.61 -1.50
N GLY A 231 -1.49 -20.89 -0.21
CA GLY A 231 -0.24 -20.65 0.52
C GLY A 231 -0.10 -19.25 1.12
N ALA A 232 -1.01 -18.32 0.86
CA ALA A 232 -1.08 -17.06 1.61
C ALA A 232 -1.47 -17.30 3.09
N GLN A 233 -1.02 -16.41 3.98
CA GLN A 233 -1.35 -16.47 5.41
C GLN A 233 -2.31 -15.33 5.75
N MET A 234 -3.58 -15.66 6.04
CA MET A 234 -4.63 -14.66 6.26
C MET A 234 -4.72 -13.63 5.12
N GLY A 235 -4.54 -14.09 3.87
CA GLY A 235 -4.48 -13.23 2.68
C GLY A 235 -3.13 -12.52 2.44
N ASN A 236 -2.22 -12.51 3.42
CA ASN A 236 -0.89 -11.93 3.26
C ASN A 236 0.03 -12.83 2.42
N VAL A 237 0.72 -12.22 1.46
CA VAL A 237 1.71 -12.87 0.58
C VAL A 237 3.16 -12.47 0.89
N ALA A 238 3.36 -11.56 1.85
CA ALA A 238 4.67 -11.08 2.29
C ALA A 238 5.02 -11.59 3.69
N PHE A 239 5.58 -12.79 3.76
CA PHE A 239 6.02 -13.43 5.01
C PHE A 239 7.33 -14.21 4.80
N ASP A 240 8.14 -14.32 5.84
CA ASP A 240 9.41 -15.06 5.76
C ASP A 240 9.23 -16.59 5.83
N ALA A 241 10.33 -17.33 5.70
CA ALA A 241 10.32 -18.79 5.71
C ALA A 241 9.81 -19.41 7.02
N ASN A 242 9.74 -18.64 8.12
CA ASN A 242 9.19 -19.05 9.40
C ASN A 242 7.71 -18.61 9.57
N GLY A 243 7.13 -17.97 8.56
CA GLY A 243 5.77 -17.44 8.58
C GLY A 243 5.63 -16.11 9.32
N ASN A 244 6.72 -15.41 9.64
CA ASN A 244 6.57 -14.07 10.23
C ASN A 244 6.17 -13.07 9.13
N PRO A 245 5.17 -12.21 9.35
CA PRO A 245 4.96 -11.04 8.49
C PRO A 245 6.18 -10.09 8.55
N ILE A 246 6.25 -9.14 7.62
CA ILE A 246 7.28 -8.11 7.66
C ILE A 246 7.02 -7.22 8.88
N SER A 247 8.03 -7.14 9.75
CA SER A 247 8.05 -6.41 11.03
C SER A 247 9.51 -6.35 11.50
N VAL A 248 9.76 -5.70 12.64
CA VAL A 248 11.07 -5.74 13.30
C VAL A 248 11.56 -7.17 13.64
N ASN A 249 10.64 -8.14 13.73
CA ASN A 249 10.95 -9.53 14.08
C ASN A 249 11.27 -10.43 12.88
N ASN A 250 11.09 -9.90 11.67
CA ASN A 250 11.33 -10.64 10.46
C ASN A 250 12.83 -10.94 10.27
N THR A 251 13.15 -12.12 9.74
CA THR A 251 14.53 -12.55 9.47
C THR A 251 15.29 -11.67 8.47
N PHE A 252 14.60 -10.80 7.75
CA PHE A 252 15.17 -9.92 6.74
C PHE A 252 15.66 -8.57 7.26
N VAL A 253 15.56 -8.26 8.55
CA VAL A 253 16.21 -7.04 9.10
C VAL A 253 17.73 -7.16 9.02
N GLN A 254 18.32 -6.57 7.97
CA GLN A 254 19.71 -6.80 7.56
C GLN A 254 20.57 -5.53 7.50
N ALA A 255 19.95 -4.36 7.44
CA ALA A 255 20.63 -3.08 7.47
C ALA A 255 20.45 -2.41 8.83
N CYS A 256 21.47 -2.52 9.67
CA CYS A 256 21.50 -1.94 11.01
C CYS A 256 22.93 -1.94 11.55
N LYS A 257 23.11 -1.36 12.74
CA LYS A 257 24.29 -1.62 13.56
C LYS A 257 24.12 -3.01 14.22
N ALA A 258 25.03 -3.97 14.00
CA ALA A 258 25.13 -5.23 14.76
C ALA A 258 25.30 -4.88 16.21
N GLN A 259 24.53 -5.65 16.90
CA GLN A 259 24.32 -5.71 18.30
C GLN A 259 23.47 -6.95 18.52
N ASP A 260 23.34 -7.29 19.78
CA ASP A 260 22.34 -8.24 20.21
C ASP A 260 21.08 -7.44 20.57
N ALA A 261 19.93 -7.91 20.11
CA ALA A 261 18.63 -7.28 20.36
C ALA A 261 17.55 -8.36 20.45
N GLY A 262 16.64 -8.26 21.42
CA GLY A 262 15.55 -9.24 21.61
C GLY A 262 16.01 -10.71 21.71
N GLY A 263 17.20 -10.97 22.26
CA GLY A 263 17.79 -12.31 22.34
C GLY A 263 18.35 -12.87 21.03
N LYS A 264 18.41 -12.06 19.97
CA LYS A 264 18.93 -12.41 18.63
C LYS A 264 20.23 -11.65 18.35
N HIS A 265 21.13 -12.29 17.59
CA HIS A 265 22.36 -11.68 17.10
C HIS A 265 22.21 -11.20 15.66
N PHE A 266 22.39 -9.89 15.41
CA PHE A 266 22.21 -9.30 14.08
C PHE A 266 23.56 -9.09 13.40
N SER A 267 23.97 -9.96 12.47
CA SER A 267 25.29 -9.88 11.82
C SER A 267 25.47 -8.75 10.80
N ARG A 268 24.40 -7.98 10.47
CA ARG A 268 24.33 -6.83 9.54
C ARG A 268 25.09 -7.02 8.22
N PRO A 269 24.64 -7.94 7.35
CA PRO A 269 25.25 -8.10 6.04
C PRO A 269 25.18 -6.85 5.15
N LEU A 270 24.20 -5.95 5.38
CA LEU A 270 24.03 -4.73 4.58
C LEU A 270 24.62 -3.45 5.21
N GLY A 271 25.13 -3.52 6.45
CA GLY A 271 25.66 -2.35 7.16
C GLY A 271 24.62 -1.27 7.46
N THR A 272 25.03 0.00 7.53
CA THR A 272 24.15 1.14 7.88
C THR A 272 23.99 2.16 6.76
N THR A 273 24.72 2.02 5.65
CA THR A 273 24.79 3.05 4.61
C THR A 273 23.42 3.42 4.04
N MET A 274 22.51 2.45 3.87
CA MET A 274 21.16 2.73 3.37
C MET A 274 20.23 3.47 4.34
N LEU A 275 20.64 3.63 5.60
CA LEU A 275 19.91 4.40 6.60
C LEU A 275 20.34 5.88 6.62
N GLU A 276 21.42 6.24 5.92
CA GLU A 276 21.95 7.59 5.95
C GLU A 276 20.99 8.59 5.27
N GLY A 277 20.55 9.60 6.01
CA GLY A 277 19.67 10.65 5.52
C GLY A 277 18.20 10.24 5.40
N THR A 278 17.82 9.07 5.91
CA THR A 278 16.42 8.59 5.86
C THR A 278 15.63 9.01 7.11
N GLY A 279 16.29 9.43 8.18
CA GLY A 279 15.69 9.56 9.51
C GLY A 279 15.73 8.27 10.34
N TYR A 280 16.17 7.14 9.76
CA TYR A 280 16.31 5.84 10.41
C TYR A 280 17.77 5.49 10.76
N GLU A 281 18.67 6.47 10.88
CA GLU A 281 20.12 6.26 11.05
C GLU A 281 20.49 5.42 12.29
N ASN A 282 19.66 5.46 13.33
CA ASN A 282 19.86 4.72 14.59
C ASN A 282 18.97 3.48 14.71
N ALA A 283 18.32 3.08 13.63
CA ALA A 283 17.30 2.06 13.60
C ALA A 283 17.70 0.90 12.67
N ALA A 284 16.73 0.29 11.97
CA ALA A 284 17.02 -0.76 11.01
C ALA A 284 16.12 -0.75 9.77
N ALA A 285 16.58 -1.44 8.73
CA ALA A 285 15.81 -1.75 7.55
C ALA A 285 16.03 -3.19 7.06
N SER A 286 15.09 -3.68 6.26
CA SER A 286 15.18 -5.01 5.66
C SER A 286 16.18 -5.11 4.51
N GLY A 287 16.50 -3.99 3.86
CA GLY A 287 17.00 -4.05 2.50
C GLY A 287 15.87 -4.38 1.52
N TRP A 288 16.18 -4.37 0.23
CA TRP A 288 15.20 -4.69 -0.81
C TRP A 288 14.85 -6.17 -0.78
N LEU A 289 13.55 -6.47 -0.76
CA LEU A 289 12.98 -7.80 -0.84
C LEU A 289 12.05 -7.88 -2.06
N ASP A 290 12.06 -9.01 -2.75
CA ASP A 290 11.08 -9.37 -3.78
C ASP A 290 9.92 -10.12 -3.13
N VAL A 291 8.74 -9.50 -3.10
CA VAL A 291 7.48 -10.18 -2.80
C VAL A 291 6.95 -10.73 -4.12
N SER A 292 6.76 -12.04 -4.21
CA SER A 292 6.17 -12.71 -5.37
C SER A 292 4.91 -13.47 -4.98
N SER A 293 3.88 -13.42 -5.82
CA SER A 293 2.60 -14.10 -5.58
C SER A 293 1.97 -14.60 -6.88
N PRO A 294 1.27 -15.74 -6.88
CA PRO A 294 0.65 -16.25 -8.10
C PRO A 294 -0.53 -15.38 -8.54
N VAL A 295 -0.68 -15.23 -9.85
CA VAL A 295 -1.82 -14.55 -10.49
C VAL A 295 -2.43 -15.45 -11.56
N GLU A 296 -3.70 -15.20 -11.89
CA GLU A 296 -4.40 -15.90 -12.96
C GLU A 296 -4.47 -15.02 -14.21
N PRO A 297 -3.88 -15.44 -15.35
CA PRO A 297 -3.96 -14.69 -16.59
C PRO A 297 -5.40 -14.29 -16.94
N GLY A 298 -5.59 -13.01 -17.28
CA GLY A 298 -6.88 -12.49 -17.74
C GLY A 298 -7.95 -12.28 -16.65
N SER A 299 -7.70 -12.67 -15.40
CA SER A 299 -8.60 -12.35 -14.26
C SER A 299 -8.06 -11.15 -13.50
N THR A 300 -8.96 -10.27 -13.03
CA THR A 300 -8.55 -9.17 -12.16
C THR A 300 -8.30 -9.67 -10.74
N PHE A 301 -7.36 -9.03 -10.06
CA PHE A 301 -7.05 -9.27 -8.65
C PHE A 301 -6.70 -7.94 -7.99
N THR A 302 -6.70 -7.92 -6.66
CA THR A 302 -6.36 -6.75 -5.85
C THR A 302 -5.14 -7.05 -5.00
N LEU A 303 -4.24 -6.08 -4.90
CA LEU A 303 -3.18 -6.02 -3.89
C LEU A 303 -3.45 -4.84 -2.96
N ARG A 304 -3.38 -5.07 -1.66
CA ARG A 304 -3.37 -4.01 -0.65
C ARG A 304 -2.05 -4.06 0.10
N PHE A 305 -1.24 -3.02 -0.06
CA PHE A 305 -0.01 -2.80 0.70
C PHE A 305 -0.40 -2.02 1.95
N ALA A 306 -0.24 -2.57 3.13
CA ALA A 306 -0.68 -1.93 4.38
C ALA A 306 0.43 -1.92 5.42
N VAL A 307 0.64 -0.76 6.05
CA VAL A 307 1.58 -0.55 7.16
C VAL A 307 0.84 0.13 8.33
N TRP A 308 1.19 -0.24 9.56
CA TRP A 308 0.65 0.41 10.77
C TRP A 308 1.58 0.22 11.97
N ASP A 309 1.49 1.14 12.91
CA ASP A 309 2.04 1.02 14.26
C ASP A 309 1.09 0.16 15.11
N SER A 310 1.66 -0.76 15.88
CA SER A 310 0.92 -1.63 16.77
C SER A 310 1.34 -1.47 18.22
N GLY A 311 0.37 -1.21 19.08
CA GLY A 311 0.57 -1.15 20.53
C GLY A 311 0.91 0.23 21.07
N ASP A 312 1.48 1.14 20.27
CA ASP A 312 1.51 2.57 20.56
C ASP A 312 1.46 3.47 19.29
N MET A 313 2.03 4.67 19.36
CA MET A 313 1.99 5.71 18.30
C MET A 313 3.34 6.44 18.25
N ILE A 314 4.41 5.82 18.75
CA ILE A 314 5.65 6.53 19.10
C ILE A 314 6.75 6.24 18.11
N LEU A 315 6.84 5.01 17.59
CA LEU A 315 7.98 4.57 16.79
C LEU A 315 7.54 4.09 15.42
N ASP A 316 7.74 4.95 14.42
CA ASP A 316 7.16 4.72 13.11
C ASP A 316 7.98 3.73 12.27
N SER A 317 7.26 3.07 11.36
CA SER A 317 7.82 2.27 10.29
C SER A 317 7.40 2.81 8.94
N THR A 318 8.33 2.74 7.99
CA THR A 318 8.13 3.19 6.62
C THR A 318 8.47 2.05 5.68
N VAL A 319 7.62 1.79 4.69
CA VAL A 319 7.90 0.86 3.62
C VAL A 319 8.06 1.62 2.31
N LEU A 320 9.13 1.31 1.58
CA LEU A 320 9.29 1.71 0.20
C LEU A 320 8.81 0.58 -0.71
N LEU A 321 8.05 0.93 -1.74
CA LEU A 321 7.43 0.02 -2.70
C LEU A 321 7.78 0.49 -4.10
N ASP A 322 8.23 -0.41 -4.96
CA ASP A 322 8.65 -0.10 -6.33
C ASP A 322 8.64 -1.35 -7.22
N ASN A 323 8.85 -1.16 -8.53
CA ASN A 323 9.22 -2.20 -9.47
C ASN A 323 8.20 -3.34 -9.58
N LEU A 324 6.91 -2.98 -9.59
CA LEU A 324 5.85 -3.95 -9.79
C LEU A 324 5.88 -4.48 -11.22
N ARG A 325 6.00 -5.79 -11.36
CA ARG A 325 6.18 -6.49 -12.65
C ARG A 325 5.51 -7.85 -12.62
N PHE A 326 5.26 -8.41 -13.80
CA PHE A 326 4.68 -9.73 -13.94
C PHE A 326 5.67 -10.71 -14.54
N GLU A 327 5.59 -11.98 -14.17
CA GLU A 327 6.45 -13.03 -14.71
C GLU A 327 5.61 -14.13 -15.37
N PRO A 328 5.94 -14.55 -16.60
CA PRO A 328 5.33 -15.72 -17.22
C PRO A 328 5.84 -17.02 -16.58
N GLY A 329 5.17 -18.13 -16.86
CA GLY A 329 5.67 -19.47 -16.52
C GLY A 329 4.77 -20.22 -15.53
N PRO A 330 5.33 -21.10 -14.66
CA PRO A 330 4.51 -21.86 -13.72
C PRO A 330 4.07 -20.99 -12.53
N ARG A 331 2.79 -21.13 -12.14
CA ARG A 331 2.32 -20.58 -10.87
C ARG A 331 3.09 -21.21 -9.70
N GLN A 332 3.53 -20.38 -8.77
CA GLN A 332 4.22 -20.79 -7.55
C GLN A 332 3.50 -20.15 -6.35
N PRO A 333 3.54 -20.76 -5.16
CA PRO A 333 2.99 -20.14 -3.96
C PRO A 333 3.71 -18.82 -3.64
N PRO A 334 3.10 -17.96 -2.80
CA PRO A 334 3.74 -16.74 -2.30
C PRO A 334 5.17 -16.96 -1.81
N SER A 335 6.05 -16.01 -2.06
CA SER A 335 7.41 -16.03 -1.53
C SER A 335 7.96 -14.62 -1.30
N LEU A 336 8.82 -14.49 -0.30
CA LEU A 336 9.55 -13.28 0.04
C LEU A 336 11.05 -13.59 0.05
N LYS A 337 11.86 -12.86 -0.73
CA LYS A 337 13.30 -13.13 -0.86
C LYS A 337 14.12 -11.84 -0.91
N PRO A 338 15.36 -11.81 -0.38
CA PRO A 338 16.24 -10.67 -0.58
C PRO A 338 16.60 -10.45 -2.05
N LEU A 339 16.62 -9.19 -2.47
CA LEU A 339 17.20 -8.73 -3.72
C LEU A 339 18.65 -8.35 -3.44
N LEU A 340 19.58 -9.23 -3.83
CA LEU A 340 21.02 -9.03 -3.70
C LEU A 340 21.57 -8.08 -4.76
#